data_AF-A0A2S9YIC3-F1
#
_entry.id   AF-A0A2S9YIC3-F1
#
_cell.length_a   1.000
_cell.length_b   1.000
_cell.length_c   1.000
_cell.angle_alpha   90.00
_cell.angle_beta   90.00
_cell.angle_gamma   90.00
#
_symmetry.space_group_name_H-M   'P 1'
#
loop_
_entity.id
_entity.type
_entity.pdbx_description
1 polymer ?
#
loop_
_entity_poly.entity_id
_entity_poly.type
_entity_poly.pdbx_seq_one_letter_code
_entity_poly.pdbx_strand_id
1 'polypeptide(L)'
;MRVLLRVEHPWPLLRGRLVDRYQRFTAEIELDSGERIRAHCVNPGRMEGQVRPGARAWVSPVPAASKRKLRYTWELVEEDGRIVGVNTVAPNRVVGELLAARVLPGLRRFRALHREVAYAERSRVDFLLDGATPHYLEVKNCHLRYADGRGYFPDSVSARATHHLRALTEVVAAGAKATVLFTIQRPDIEAIRPSILHDPEFAAAARAAGEAGVRFRAVTIQATPQALDVIREIPVELAPYQTHAHARWQAEKLPWSGWRRDPRRVTPAEG
;
A
#
# COMPACT_ATOMS: atom_id res chain seq x y z
N MET A 1 15.67 11.17 13.71
CA MET A 1 14.82 11.31 12.51
C MET A 1 13.59 12.11 12.90
N ARG A 2 13.25 13.21 12.21
CA ARG A 2 12.07 14.03 12.57
C ARG A 2 10.81 13.36 12.04
N VAL A 3 9.83 13.11 12.89
CA VAL A 3 8.49 12.63 12.51
C VAL A 3 7.64 13.82 12.07
N LEU A 4 7.02 13.74 10.89
CA LEU A 4 6.10 14.77 10.37
C LEU A 4 4.73 14.66 11.03
N LEU A 5 4.25 13.43 11.21
CA LEU A 5 2.99 13.11 11.86
C LEU A 5 3.04 11.68 12.39
N ARG A 6 2.57 11.47 13.61
CA ARG A 6 2.31 10.15 14.18
C ARG A 6 0.81 9.85 14.06
N VAL A 7 0.46 8.71 13.49
CA VAL A 7 -0.92 8.22 13.43
C VAL A 7 -1.00 6.91 14.22
N GLU A 8 -1.59 6.95 15.40
CA GLU A 8 -1.74 5.77 16.26
C GLU A 8 -2.67 4.73 15.63
N HIS A 9 -2.44 3.47 15.98
CA HIS A 9 -3.41 2.43 15.65
C HIS A 9 -4.68 2.65 16.48
N PRO A 10 -5.87 2.47 15.90
CA PRO A 10 -7.13 2.69 16.61
C PRO A 10 -7.35 1.70 17.76
N TRP A 11 -6.62 0.58 17.74
CA TRP A 11 -6.66 -0.46 18.75
C TRP A 11 -5.24 -1.00 18.97
N PRO A 12 -4.91 -1.46 20.20
CA PRO A 12 -3.66 -2.17 20.44
C PRO A 12 -3.53 -3.37 19.51
N LEU A 13 -2.37 -3.52 18.88
CA LEU A 13 -2.11 -4.66 18.02
C LEU A 13 -1.66 -5.88 18.84
N LEU A 14 -2.25 -7.03 18.55
CA LEU A 14 -1.83 -8.32 19.11
C LEU A 14 -0.70 -8.88 18.27
N ARG A 15 0.38 -9.34 18.93
CA ARG A 15 1.54 -9.96 18.27
C ARG A 15 1.34 -11.48 18.17
N GLY A 16 1.87 -12.04 17.09
CA GLY A 16 1.98 -13.48 16.88
C GLY A 16 2.96 -13.82 15.77
N ARG A 17 2.83 -15.03 15.23
CA ARG A 17 3.61 -15.53 14.11
C ARG A 17 2.69 -15.94 12.97
N LEU A 18 3.03 -15.51 11.76
CA LEU A 18 2.33 -15.92 10.55
C LEU A 18 2.49 -17.44 10.38
N VAL A 19 1.38 -18.15 10.25
CA VAL A 19 1.38 -19.57 9.89
C VAL A 19 1.36 -19.67 8.37
N ASP A 20 0.34 -19.09 7.74
CA ASP A 20 0.20 -19.04 6.27
C ASP A 20 -0.87 -18.03 5.84
N ARG A 21 -0.98 -17.79 4.53
CA ARG A 21 -2.05 -17.01 3.89
C ARG A 21 -2.85 -17.89 2.94
N TYR A 22 -4.16 -17.84 3.05
CA TYR A 22 -5.10 -18.67 2.30
C TYR A 22 -6.08 -17.81 1.50
N GLN A 23 -6.45 -18.30 0.31
CA GLN A 23 -7.55 -17.76 -0.50
C GLN A 23 -7.50 -16.23 -0.67
N ARG A 24 -6.29 -15.67 -0.79
CA ARG A 24 -6.00 -14.24 -0.92
C ARG A 24 -6.30 -13.37 0.31
N PHE A 25 -7.42 -13.60 1.00
CA PHE A 25 -7.98 -12.67 2.00
C PHE A 25 -7.99 -13.18 3.43
N THR A 26 -7.38 -14.34 3.71
CA THR A 26 -7.28 -14.91 5.06
C THR A 26 -5.82 -15.18 5.40
N ALA A 27 -5.37 -14.73 6.56
CA ALA A 27 -4.10 -15.12 7.16
C ALA A 27 -4.36 -15.91 8.44
N GLU A 28 -3.66 -17.01 8.63
CA GLU A 28 -3.65 -17.74 9.89
C GLU A 28 -2.41 -17.31 10.68
N ILE A 29 -2.62 -16.94 11.95
CA ILE A 29 -1.60 -16.40 12.84
C ILE A 29 -1.72 -17.11 14.18
N GLU A 30 -0.60 -17.55 14.71
CA GLU A 30 -0.50 -18.05 16.08
C GLU A 30 -0.08 -16.88 16.97
N LEU A 31 -1.00 -16.41 17.81
CA LEU A 31 -0.75 -15.32 18.75
C LEU A 31 0.28 -15.74 19.79
N ASP A 32 0.93 -14.76 20.42
CA ASP A 32 1.87 -15.03 21.52
C ASP A 32 1.22 -15.75 22.71
N SER A 33 -0.10 -15.66 22.85
CA SER A 33 -0.89 -16.42 23.82
C SER A 33 -0.96 -17.93 23.51
N GLY A 34 -0.52 -18.36 22.33
CA GLY A 34 -0.68 -19.72 21.80
C GLY A 34 -1.98 -19.94 21.02
N GLU A 35 -2.89 -18.96 21.01
CA GLU A 35 -4.15 -19.06 20.26
C GLU A 35 -3.90 -18.96 18.75
N ARG A 36 -4.43 -19.92 17.97
CA ARG A 36 -4.45 -19.84 16.50
C ARG A 36 -5.69 -19.11 16.02
N ILE A 37 -5.50 -17.95 15.39
CA ILE A 37 -6.57 -17.11 14.87
C ILE A 37 -6.55 -16.99 13.35
N ARG A 38 -7.70 -16.62 12.78
CA ARG A 38 -7.81 -16.21 11.38
C ARG A 38 -8.06 -14.70 11.29
N ALA A 39 -7.15 -14.01 10.63
CA ALA A 39 -7.23 -12.60 10.34
C ALA A 39 -7.59 -12.34 8.88
N HIS A 40 -8.30 -11.24 8.62
CA HIS A 40 -8.53 -10.75 7.28
C HIS A 40 -7.23 -10.14 6.72
N CYS A 41 -6.76 -10.67 5.60
CA CYS A 41 -5.71 -10.05 4.80
C CYS A 41 -6.37 -9.07 3.82
N VAL A 42 -6.21 -7.77 4.08
CA VAL A 42 -6.84 -6.72 3.25
C VAL A 42 -6.11 -6.55 1.91
N ASN A 43 -4.82 -6.89 1.86
CA ASN A 43 -4.01 -6.77 0.67
C ASN A 43 -4.46 -7.78 -0.41
N PRO A 44 -4.92 -7.34 -1.60
CA PRO A 44 -5.28 -8.23 -2.69
C PRO A 44 -4.07 -8.69 -3.51
N GLY A 45 -2.90 -8.05 -3.34
CA GLY A 45 -1.69 -8.35 -4.08
C GLY A 45 -1.06 -9.69 -3.69
N ARG A 46 -0.02 -10.07 -4.42
CA ARG A 46 0.75 -11.28 -4.12
C ARG A 46 1.57 -11.13 -2.84
N MET A 47 1.82 -9.91 -2.36
CA MET A 47 2.62 -9.66 -1.16
C MET A 47 4.00 -10.32 -1.28
N GLU A 48 4.69 -10.01 -2.39
CA GLU A 48 5.96 -10.66 -2.76
C GLU A 48 6.97 -10.61 -1.61
N GLY A 49 7.38 -11.79 -1.12
CA GLY A 49 8.33 -11.93 0.00
C GLY A 49 7.75 -11.79 1.40
N GLN A 50 6.51 -11.33 1.55
CA GLN A 50 5.92 -10.94 2.84
C GLN A 50 5.06 -12.04 3.49
N VAL A 51 4.94 -13.22 2.86
CA VAL A 51 4.12 -14.34 3.33
C VAL A 51 5.00 -15.49 3.82
N ARG A 52 6.01 -15.16 4.64
CA ARG A 52 6.96 -16.13 5.18
C ARG A 52 6.43 -16.76 6.49
N PRO A 53 6.18 -18.08 6.56
CA PRO A 53 5.82 -18.75 7.79
C PRO A 53 6.83 -18.49 8.91
N GLY A 54 6.34 -18.30 10.14
CA GLY A 54 7.13 -17.97 11.32
C GLY A 54 7.46 -16.48 11.48
N ALA A 55 7.26 -15.66 10.44
CA ALA A 55 7.46 -14.20 10.53
C ALA A 55 6.60 -13.60 11.63
N ARG A 56 7.16 -12.66 12.40
CA ARG A 56 6.38 -11.90 13.38
C ARG A 56 5.28 -11.14 12.65
N ALA A 57 4.06 -11.18 13.19
CA ALA A 57 2.90 -10.54 12.61
C ALA A 57 2.12 -9.81 13.70
N TRP A 58 1.41 -8.77 13.30
CA TRP A 58 0.55 -7.99 14.18
C TRP A 58 -0.84 -7.87 13.60
N VAL A 59 -1.85 -8.08 14.45
CA VAL A 59 -3.25 -8.04 14.08
C VAL A 59 -4.02 -7.05 14.95
N SER A 60 -5.00 -6.38 14.36
CA SER A 60 -5.98 -5.60 15.13
C SER A 60 -7.23 -6.46 15.36
N PRO A 61 -7.83 -6.42 16.56
CA PRO A 61 -9.17 -6.97 16.76
C PRO A 61 -10.20 -6.08 16.05
N VAL A 62 -11.27 -6.68 15.53
CA VAL A 62 -12.43 -5.91 15.08
C VAL A 62 -13.32 -5.55 16.29
N PRO A 63 -13.99 -4.39 16.29
CA PRO A 63 -14.89 -4.01 17.38
C PRO A 63 -15.89 -5.11 17.75
N ALA A 64 -16.24 -5.22 19.03
CA ALA A 64 -17.15 -6.26 19.53
C ALA A 64 -18.49 -6.31 18.78
N ALA A 65 -19.04 -5.15 18.44
CA ALA A 65 -20.30 -4.99 17.70
C ALA A 65 -20.23 -5.33 16.19
N SER A 66 -19.04 -5.63 15.66
CA SER A 66 -18.86 -5.93 14.24
C SER A 66 -19.46 -7.29 13.86
N LYS A 67 -20.24 -7.33 12.78
CA LYS A 67 -20.82 -8.55 12.20
C LYS A 67 -19.83 -9.35 11.32
N ARG A 68 -18.56 -8.94 11.26
CA ARG A 68 -17.52 -9.60 10.44
C ARG A 68 -17.22 -11.01 10.94
N LYS A 69 -17.20 -11.99 10.03
CA LYS A 69 -16.83 -13.38 10.33
C LYS A 69 -15.38 -13.52 10.84
N LEU A 70 -14.44 -12.82 10.20
CA LEU A 70 -13.06 -12.75 10.66
C LEU A 70 -12.94 -11.65 11.71
N ARG A 71 -12.56 -12.04 12.93
CA ARG A 71 -12.52 -11.15 14.10
C ARG A 71 -11.21 -10.36 14.24
N TYR A 72 -10.28 -10.56 13.32
CA TYR A 72 -9.01 -9.88 13.29
C TYR A 72 -8.71 -9.35 11.89
N THR A 73 -7.89 -8.31 11.80
CA THR A 73 -7.33 -7.80 10.54
C THR A 73 -5.80 -7.87 10.63
N TRP A 74 -5.15 -8.38 9.59
CA TRP A 74 -3.69 -8.45 9.55
C TRP A 74 -3.13 -7.07 9.17
N GLU A 75 -2.39 -6.46 10.09
CA GLU A 75 -1.94 -5.07 9.99
C GLU A 75 -0.49 -4.98 9.52
N LEU A 76 0.41 -5.69 10.21
CA LEU A 76 1.85 -5.60 10.02
C LEU A 76 2.49 -6.98 9.96
N VAL A 77 3.63 -7.07 9.29
CA VAL A 77 4.50 -8.25 9.27
C VAL A 77 5.95 -7.84 9.39
N GLU A 78 6.77 -8.72 9.95
CA GLU A 78 8.21 -8.57 9.91
C GLU A 78 8.80 -9.15 8.63
N GLU A 79 9.59 -8.34 7.95
CA GLU A 79 10.38 -8.72 6.79
C GLU A 79 11.80 -8.18 6.95
N ASP A 80 12.80 -9.06 6.84
CA ASP A 80 14.22 -8.70 6.91
C ASP A 80 14.57 -7.80 8.12
N GLY A 81 14.02 -8.17 9.29
CA GLY A 81 14.20 -7.48 10.58
C GLY A 81 13.43 -6.16 10.73
N ARG A 82 12.54 -5.83 9.79
CA ARG A 82 11.77 -4.57 9.79
C ARG A 82 10.27 -4.86 9.84
N ILE A 83 9.53 -3.98 10.51
CA ILE A 83 8.07 -4.03 10.53
C ILE A 83 7.54 -3.30 9.30
N VAL A 84 6.73 -4.01 8.51
CA VAL A 84 6.13 -3.55 7.26
C VAL A 84 4.62 -3.63 7.36
N GLY A 85 3.93 -2.58 6.92
CA GLY A 85 2.47 -2.60 6.84
C GLY A 85 1.96 -3.42 5.68
N VAL A 86 1.00 -4.30 5.97
CA VAL A 86 0.32 -5.13 4.98
C VAL A 86 -1.16 -4.76 4.82
N ASN A 87 -1.70 -3.92 5.70
CA ASN A 87 -3.04 -3.36 5.54
C ASN A 87 -3.04 -2.24 4.49
N THR A 88 -3.50 -2.55 3.28
CA THR A 88 -3.55 -1.61 2.15
C THR A 88 -4.61 -0.52 2.27
N VAL A 89 -5.46 -0.55 3.30
CA VAL A 89 -6.43 0.53 3.59
C VAL A 89 -5.85 1.58 4.55
N ALA A 90 -4.84 1.23 5.35
CA ALA A 90 -4.19 2.16 6.27
C ALA A 90 -3.59 3.41 5.58
N PRO A 91 -2.98 3.33 4.38
CA PRO A 91 -2.51 4.49 3.62
C PRO A 91 -3.50 5.64 3.48
N ASN A 92 -4.74 5.37 3.05
CA ASN A 92 -5.74 6.44 2.88
C ASN A 92 -6.07 7.10 4.22
N ARG A 93 -6.12 6.34 5.33
CA ARG A 93 -6.28 6.91 6.68
C ARG A 93 -5.13 7.87 6.99
N VAL A 94 -3.89 7.40 6.85
CA VAL A 94 -2.68 8.19 7.16
C VAL A 94 -2.61 9.46 6.30
N VAL A 95 -2.89 9.36 5.00
CA VAL A 95 -2.91 10.52 4.10
C VAL A 95 -4.02 11.50 4.48
N GLY A 96 -5.20 11.00 4.86
CA GLY A 96 -6.28 11.83 5.38
C GLY A 96 -5.86 12.66 6.59
N GLU A 97 -5.16 12.06 7.55
CA GLU A 97 -4.61 12.78 8.73
C GLU A 97 -3.52 13.79 8.34
N LEU A 98 -2.62 13.44 7.42
CA LEU A 98 -1.59 14.35 6.90
C LEU A 98 -2.18 15.60 6.23
N LEU A 99 -3.26 15.41 5.46
CA LEU A 99 -3.97 16.50 4.79
C LEU A 99 -4.72 17.37 5.81
N ALA A 100 -5.41 16.76 6.77
CA ALA A 100 -6.12 17.47 7.84
C ALA A 100 -5.15 18.32 8.68
N ALA A 101 -3.97 17.77 9.02
CA ALA A 101 -2.92 18.48 9.74
C ALA A 101 -2.17 19.52 8.89
N ARG A 102 -2.42 19.56 7.57
CA ARG A 102 -1.78 20.49 6.60
C ARG A 102 -0.24 20.49 6.68
N VAL A 103 0.37 19.34 6.96
CA VAL A 103 1.83 19.25 7.15
C VAL A 103 2.60 19.08 5.84
N LEU A 104 1.98 18.49 4.80
CA LEU A 104 2.63 18.24 3.50
C LEU A 104 2.79 19.54 2.70
N PRO A 105 4.03 19.98 2.38
CA PRO A 105 4.26 21.14 1.52
C PRO A 105 3.52 21.00 0.18
N GLY A 106 2.98 22.11 -0.34
CA GLY A 106 2.22 22.11 -1.59
C GLY A 106 0.80 21.51 -1.53
N LEU A 107 0.41 20.87 -0.42
CA LEU A 107 -0.93 20.29 -0.19
C LEU A 107 -1.64 20.91 1.03
N ARG A 108 -1.32 22.17 1.35
CA ARG A 108 -1.79 22.84 2.58
C ARG A 108 -2.98 23.76 2.38
N ARG A 109 -3.23 24.23 1.15
CA ARG A 109 -4.18 25.33 0.86
C ARG A 109 -5.42 24.80 0.15
N PHE A 110 -6.47 24.56 0.93
CA PHE A 110 -7.79 24.15 0.46
C PHE A 110 -8.84 24.55 1.51
N ARG A 111 -10.03 24.90 1.04
CA ARG A 111 -11.20 25.24 1.86
C ARG A 111 -11.90 23.97 2.36
N ALA A 112 -12.06 22.97 1.49
CA ALA A 112 -12.70 21.70 1.82
C ALA A 112 -11.86 20.49 1.35
N LEU A 113 -11.98 19.39 2.07
CA LEU A 113 -11.37 18.10 1.75
C LEU A 113 -12.50 17.09 1.53
N HIS A 114 -12.59 16.55 0.33
CA HIS A 114 -13.54 15.50 -0.02
C HIS A 114 -12.80 14.18 -0.23
N ARG A 115 -13.46 13.06 0.09
CA ARG A 115 -12.92 11.70 -0.06
C ARG A 115 -13.73 10.95 -1.12
N GLU A 116 -13.08 10.02 -1.83
CA GLU A 116 -13.72 9.09 -2.77
C GLU A 116 -14.57 9.80 -3.84
N VAL A 117 -14.06 10.89 -4.41
CA VAL A 117 -14.80 11.74 -5.36
C VAL A 117 -14.75 11.15 -6.76
N ALA A 118 -15.91 11.00 -7.40
CA ALA A 118 -15.99 10.58 -8.80
C ALA A 118 -15.43 11.69 -9.72
N TYR A 119 -14.60 11.31 -10.69
CA TYR A 119 -13.94 12.28 -11.57
C TYR A 119 -13.74 11.81 -13.02
N ALA A 120 -14.02 10.53 -13.30
CA ALA A 120 -14.06 9.94 -14.63
C ALA A 120 -14.97 8.71 -14.61
N GLU A 121 -15.22 8.10 -15.77
CA GLU A 121 -16.03 6.89 -15.85
C GLU A 121 -15.45 5.78 -14.94
N ARG A 122 -16.29 5.27 -14.03
CA ARG A 122 -15.96 4.21 -13.07
C ARG A 122 -14.72 4.47 -12.20
N SER A 123 -14.31 5.73 -12.04
CA SER A 123 -13.11 6.11 -11.27
C SER A 123 -13.42 7.13 -10.19
N ARG A 124 -12.92 6.87 -8.98
CA ARG A 124 -12.95 7.77 -7.84
C ARG A 124 -11.53 8.08 -7.41
N VAL A 125 -11.25 9.35 -7.15
CA VAL A 125 -9.98 9.77 -6.57
C VAL A 125 -10.09 9.65 -5.06
N ASP A 126 -9.00 9.25 -4.40
CA ASP A 126 -9.00 9.08 -2.95
C ASP A 126 -9.34 10.40 -2.24
N PHE A 127 -8.75 11.52 -2.69
CA PHE A 127 -9.00 12.85 -2.14
C PHE A 127 -9.13 13.94 -3.21
N LEU A 128 -10.04 14.87 -2.96
CA LEU A 128 -10.13 16.16 -3.66
C LEU A 128 -9.93 17.29 -2.65
N LEU A 129 -8.87 18.07 -2.85
CA LEU A 129 -8.59 19.29 -2.10
C LEU A 129 -9.23 20.45 -2.86
N ASP A 130 -10.39 20.92 -2.40
CA ASP A 130 -11.12 22.03 -3.01
C ASP A 130 -10.55 23.38 -2.51
N GLY A 131 -9.85 24.08 -3.40
CA GLY A 131 -9.20 25.36 -3.13
C GLY A 131 -9.32 26.34 -4.30
N ALA A 132 -8.34 27.22 -4.48
CA ALA A 132 -8.31 28.13 -5.63
C ALA A 132 -8.19 27.39 -6.97
N THR A 133 -7.45 26.28 -6.98
CA THR A 133 -7.41 25.31 -8.07
C THR A 133 -7.72 23.95 -7.45
N PRO A 134 -8.75 23.22 -7.91
CA PRO A 134 -9.03 21.86 -7.45
C PRO A 134 -7.78 20.98 -7.56
N HIS A 135 -7.47 20.20 -6.53
CA HIS A 135 -6.31 19.32 -6.53
C HIS A 135 -6.72 17.89 -6.18
N TYR A 136 -6.66 17.03 -7.20
CA TYR A 136 -6.98 15.60 -7.15
C TYR A 136 -5.75 14.82 -6.65
N LEU A 137 -5.93 14.01 -5.62
CA LEU A 137 -4.85 13.26 -4.99
C LEU A 137 -5.20 11.79 -4.91
N GLU A 138 -4.47 10.98 -5.67
CA GLU A 138 -4.55 9.52 -5.66
C GLU A 138 -3.44 8.96 -4.75
N VAL A 139 -3.78 8.04 -3.86
CA VAL A 139 -2.88 7.38 -2.93
C VAL A 139 -2.53 5.99 -3.45
N LYS A 140 -1.24 5.65 -3.40
CA LYS A 140 -0.74 4.32 -3.78
C LYS A 140 0.08 3.71 -2.66
N ASN A 141 -0.25 2.49 -2.26
CA ASN A 141 0.56 1.74 -1.30
C ASN A 141 1.74 1.06 -2.02
N CYS A 142 2.96 1.29 -1.55
CA CYS A 142 4.14 0.61 -2.07
C CYS A 142 4.92 -0.06 -0.92
N HIS A 143 5.14 -1.36 -1.06
CA HIS A 143 5.85 -2.19 -0.08
C HIS A 143 6.96 -3.04 -0.71
N LEU A 144 6.94 -3.24 -2.04
CA LEU A 144 7.92 -4.03 -2.77
C LEU A 144 9.25 -3.27 -2.87
N ARG A 145 10.36 -3.93 -2.49
CA ARG A 145 11.72 -3.40 -2.55
C ARG A 145 12.66 -4.43 -3.17
N TYR A 146 13.60 -3.98 -4.01
CA TYR A 146 14.69 -4.81 -4.51
C TYR A 146 16.05 -4.43 -3.90
N ALA A 147 17.09 -5.22 -4.20
CA ALA A 147 18.41 -5.07 -3.60
C ALA A 147 19.05 -3.70 -3.83
N ASP A 148 18.66 -3.00 -4.90
CA ASP A 148 19.12 -1.65 -5.19
C ASP A 148 18.58 -0.59 -4.22
N GLY A 149 17.70 -0.93 -3.27
CA GLY A 149 17.18 0.03 -2.29
C GLY A 149 16.00 0.87 -2.76
N ARG A 150 15.49 0.61 -3.97
CA ARG A 150 14.32 1.30 -4.52
C ARG A 150 13.06 0.51 -4.23
N GLY A 151 11.95 1.24 -4.12
CA GLY A 151 10.61 0.68 -4.03
C GLY A 151 9.92 0.64 -5.38
N TYR A 152 9.04 -0.33 -5.57
CA TYR A 152 8.39 -0.60 -6.85
C TYR A 152 6.88 -0.70 -6.70
N PHE A 153 6.15 -0.06 -7.61
CA PHE A 153 4.70 -0.17 -7.71
C PHE A 153 4.26 -0.23 -9.18
N PRO A 154 3.32 -1.12 -9.55
CA PRO A 154 2.66 -2.13 -8.71
C PRO A 154 3.51 -3.40 -8.53
N ASP A 155 3.04 -4.33 -7.69
CA ASP A 155 3.61 -5.68 -7.50
C ASP A 155 2.91 -6.76 -8.36
N SER A 156 2.03 -6.32 -9.26
CA SER A 156 1.28 -7.13 -10.24
C SER A 156 0.59 -6.20 -11.24
N VAL A 157 0.20 -6.70 -12.41
CA VAL A 157 -0.53 -5.91 -13.42
C VAL A 157 -1.77 -5.26 -12.79
N SER A 158 -1.93 -3.95 -13.01
CA SER A 158 -3.00 -3.14 -12.45
C SER A 158 -3.60 -2.20 -13.50
N ALA A 159 -4.44 -2.76 -14.38
CA ALA A 159 -5.20 -2.01 -15.37
C ALA A 159 -6.00 -0.85 -14.74
N ARG A 160 -6.50 -1.03 -13.50
CA ARG A 160 -7.14 0.04 -12.74
C ARG A 160 -6.18 1.18 -12.44
N ALA A 161 -4.96 0.90 -11.95
CA ALA A 161 -4.01 1.97 -11.66
C ALA A 161 -3.62 2.74 -12.93
N THR A 162 -3.44 2.03 -14.05
CA THR A 162 -3.19 2.64 -15.37
C THR A 162 -4.35 3.53 -15.83
N HIS A 163 -5.59 3.08 -15.66
CA HIS A 163 -6.78 3.88 -15.98
C HIS A 163 -6.83 5.18 -15.17
N HIS A 164 -6.55 5.12 -13.85
CA HIS A 164 -6.51 6.30 -13.00
C HIS A 164 -5.44 7.31 -13.47
N LEU A 165 -4.27 6.85 -13.94
CA LEU A 165 -3.24 7.76 -14.47
C LEU A 165 -3.73 8.53 -15.70
N ARG A 166 -4.40 7.84 -16.64
CA ARG A 166 -4.99 8.49 -17.82
C ARG A 166 -6.05 9.51 -17.41
N ALA A 167 -6.93 9.15 -16.47
CA ALA A 167 -7.95 10.08 -15.97
C ALA A 167 -7.34 11.31 -15.25
N LEU A 168 -6.24 11.15 -14.50
CA LEU A 168 -5.54 12.27 -13.88
C LEU A 168 -4.85 13.18 -14.90
N THR A 169 -4.39 12.64 -16.03
CA THR A 169 -3.89 13.45 -17.15
C THR A 169 -4.99 14.37 -17.70
N GLU A 170 -6.21 13.85 -17.90
CA GLU A 170 -7.35 14.67 -18.35
C GLU A 170 -7.72 15.76 -17.34
N VAL A 171 -7.66 15.45 -16.03
CA VAL A 171 -7.87 16.42 -14.96
C VAL A 171 -6.86 17.57 -15.06
N VAL A 172 -5.58 17.27 -15.32
CA VAL A 172 -4.55 18.29 -15.49
C VAL A 172 -4.75 19.09 -16.77
N ALA A 173 -5.12 18.44 -17.87
CA ALA A 173 -5.44 19.10 -19.15
C ALA A 173 -6.62 20.08 -19.01
N ALA A 174 -7.60 19.77 -18.15
CA ALA A 174 -8.73 20.64 -17.82
C ALA A 174 -8.37 21.80 -16.85
N GLY A 175 -7.11 21.95 -16.46
CA GLY A 175 -6.62 23.07 -15.64
C GLY A 175 -6.63 22.82 -14.12
N ALA A 176 -7.02 21.63 -13.67
CA ALA A 176 -6.90 21.24 -12.27
C ALA A 176 -5.49 20.72 -11.95
N LYS A 177 -5.20 20.52 -10.66
CA LYS A 177 -3.94 19.91 -10.20
C LYS A 177 -4.17 18.43 -9.93
N ALA A 178 -3.19 17.58 -10.24
CA ALA A 178 -3.20 16.18 -9.86
C ALA A 178 -1.92 15.78 -9.13
N THR A 179 -2.04 14.85 -8.18
CA THR A 179 -0.88 14.21 -7.55
C THR A 179 -1.14 12.73 -7.31
N VAL A 180 -0.16 11.90 -7.65
CA VAL A 180 -0.07 10.53 -7.15
C VAL A 180 0.89 10.54 -5.96
N LEU A 181 0.40 10.14 -4.79
CA LEU A 181 1.18 10.06 -3.56
C LEU A 181 1.38 8.60 -3.17
N PHE A 182 2.61 8.12 -3.33
CA PHE A 182 3.01 6.83 -2.81
C PHE A 182 3.21 6.91 -1.29
N THR A 183 2.65 5.95 -0.57
CA THR A 183 2.89 5.74 0.86
C THR A 183 3.70 4.47 1.05
N ILE A 184 4.80 4.58 1.77
CA ILE A 184 5.81 3.53 1.85
C ILE A 184 6.02 3.16 3.31
N GLN A 185 5.51 2.02 3.77
CA GLN A 185 5.75 1.52 5.13
C GLN A 185 7.10 0.80 5.25
N ARG A 186 8.14 1.41 4.66
CA ARG A 186 9.53 0.94 4.53
C ARG A 186 10.47 2.16 4.54
N PRO A 187 10.91 2.64 5.72
CA PRO A 187 11.76 3.82 5.81
C PRO A 187 13.16 3.62 5.20
N ASP A 188 13.54 2.36 4.93
CA ASP A 188 14.75 1.93 4.24
C ASP A 188 14.70 2.07 2.71
N ILE A 189 13.56 2.47 2.14
CA ILE A 189 13.44 2.78 0.71
C ILE A 189 13.89 4.21 0.44
N GLU A 190 14.76 4.36 -0.57
CA GLU A 190 15.40 5.64 -0.90
C GLU A 190 14.68 6.40 -2.00
N ALA A 191 14.03 5.69 -2.93
CA ALA A 191 13.25 6.25 -4.03
C ALA A 191 12.16 5.25 -4.50
N ILE A 192 11.12 5.75 -5.16
CA ILE A 192 10.08 4.93 -5.80
C ILE A 192 10.22 4.94 -7.32
N ARG A 193 10.00 3.77 -7.93
CA ARG A 193 9.89 3.60 -9.39
C ARG A 193 8.59 2.90 -9.77
N PRO A 194 7.90 3.33 -10.85
CA PRO A 194 6.88 2.52 -11.50
C PRO A 194 7.49 1.18 -11.97
N SER A 195 6.86 0.06 -11.66
CA SER A 195 7.46 -1.25 -11.90
C SER A 195 7.33 -1.71 -13.35
N ILE A 196 8.40 -1.61 -14.14
CA ILE A 196 8.45 -2.13 -15.52
C ILE A 196 8.32 -3.67 -15.54
N LEU A 197 8.86 -4.34 -14.52
CA LEU A 197 8.85 -5.80 -14.42
C LEU A 197 7.44 -6.37 -14.25
N HIS A 198 6.59 -5.69 -13.47
CA HIS A 198 5.23 -6.17 -13.18
C HIS A 198 4.18 -5.60 -14.11
N ASP A 199 4.33 -4.33 -14.50
CA ASP A 199 3.35 -3.61 -15.30
C ASP A 199 4.03 -2.54 -16.16
N PRO A 200 4.58 -2.93 -17.33
CA PRO A 200 5.22 -2.00 -18.25
C PRO A 200 4.24 -0.96 -18.80
N GLU A 201 2.94 -1.28 -18.90
CA GLU A 201 1.90 -0.33 -19.33
C GLU A 201 1.70 0.76 -18.28
N PHE A 202 1.59 0.39 -17.00
CA PHE A 202 1.53 1.35 -15.89
C PHE A 202 2.79 2.22 -15.86
N ALA A 203 3.98 1.65 -16.02
CA ALA A 203 5.22 2.41 -16.01
C ALA A 203 5.29 3.45 -17.15
N ALA A 204 4.85 3.07 -18.36
CA ALA A 204 4.73 4.01 -19.48
C ALA A 204 3.68 5.09 -19.22
N ALA A 205 2.52 4.72 -18.70
CA ALA A 205 1.46 5.68 -18.35
C ALA A 205 1.88 6.66 -17.24
N ALA A 206 2.66 6.21 -16.26
CA ALA A 206 3.15 7.07 -15.18
C ALA A 206 4.11 8.13 -15.70
N ARG A 207 5.01 7.75 -16.62
CA ARG A 207 5.91 8.69 -17.29
C ARG A 207 5.12 9.72 -18.10
N ALA A 208 4.19 9.27 -18.96
CA ALA A 208 3.36 10.16 -19.77
C ALA A 208 2.52 11.12 -18.90
N ALA A 209 1.95 10.63 -17.80
CA ALA A 209 1.21 11.47 -16.85
C ALA A 209 2.13 12.52 -16.19
N GLY A 210 3.37 12.15 -15.86
CA GLY A 210 4.37 13.07 -15.32
C GLY A 210 4.73 14.18 -16.32
N GLU A 211 4.94 13.82 -17.58
CA GLU A 211 5.18 14.76 -18.70
C GLU A 211 4.00 15.71 -18.92
N ALA A 212 2.77 15.22 -18.73
CA ALA A 212 1.54 16.01 -18.82
C ALA A 212 1.27 16.89 -17.57
N GLY A 213 2.10 16.82 -16.53
CA GLY A 213 2.01 17.69 -15.34
C GLY A 213 1.37 17.07 -14.10
N VAL A 214 1.04 15.76 -14.12
CA VAL A 214 0.66 15.03 -12.90
C VAL A 214 1.89 14.93 -11.99
N ARG A 215 1.78 15.40 -10.74
CA ARG A 215 2.89 15.33 -9.78
C ARG A 215 2.98 13.95 -9.15
N PHE A 216 4.18 13.38 -9.09
CA PHE A 216 4.45 12.13 -8.36
C PHE A 216 5.26 12.42 -7.11
N ARG A 217 4.76 11.96 -5.96
CA ARG A 217 5.39 12.17 -4.65
C ARG A 217 5.37 10.87 -3.87
N ALA A 218 6.26 10.74 -2.90
CA ALA A 218 6.37 9.56 -2.06
C ALA A 218 6.70 9.96 -0.63
N VAL A 219 6.05 9.34 0.36
CA VAL A 219 6.34 9.51 1.79
C VAL A 219 6.68 8.18 2.43
N THR A 220 7.76 8.16 3.21
CA THR A 220 8.11 6.99 4.03
C THR A 220 7.42 7.05 5.39
N ILE A 221 7.05 5.88 5.86
CA ILE A 221 6.32 5.64 7.10
C ILE A 221 7.08 4.56 7.86
N GLN A 222 7.45 4.85 9.10
CA GLN A 222 7.94 3.85 10.02
C GLN A 222 6.74 3.21 10.74
N ALA A 223 6.49 1.94 10.44
CA ALA A 223 5.45 1.17 11.13
C ALA A 223 5.98 0.63 12.45
N THR A 224 5.18 0.75 13.50
CA THR A 224 5.41 0.17 14.83
C THR A 224 4.12 -0.49 15.31
N PRO A 225 4.16 -1.34 16.35
CA PRO A 225 2.96 -1.88 16.96
C PRO A 225 2.03 -0.82 17.56
N GLN A 226 2.53 0.38 17.83
CA GLN A 226 1.78 1.50 18.43
C GLN A 226 1.23 2.48 17.39
N ALA A 227 1.99 2.75 16.33
CA ALA A 227 1.66 3.80 15.38
C ALA A 227 2.30 3.63 13.99
N LEU A 228 1.83 4.46 13.07
CA LEU A 228 2.41 4.73 11.76
C LEU A 228 3.02 6.14 11.77
N ASP A 229 4.36 6.21 11.83
CA ASP A 229 5.09 7.47 11.92
C ASP A 229 5.53 7.93 10.52
N VAL A 230 4.94 9.00 10.00
CA VAL A 230 5.31 9.57 8.70
C VAL A 230 6.62 10.34 8.86
N ILE A 231 7.64 9.96 8.09
CA ILE A 231 9.01 10.42 8.32
C ILE A 231 9.42 11.53 7.35
N ARG A 232 9.48 11.24 6.06
CA ARG A 232 10.04 12.15 5.05
C ARG A 232 9.48 11.87 3.67
N GLU A 233 9.55 12.89 2.81
CA GLU A 233 9.39 12.68 1.38
C GLU A 233 10.65 12.06 0.76
N ILE A 234 10.44 11.23 -0.26
CA ILE A 234 11.49 10.60 -1.06
C ILE A 234 11.20 10.82 -2.55
N PRO A 235 12.22 10.81 -3.42
CA PRO A 235 11.99 11.01 -4.85
C PRO A 235 11.16 9.87 -5.47
N VAL A 236 10.41 10.24 -6.52
CA VAL A 236 9.80 9.30 -7.46
C VAL A 236 10.53 9.43 -8.79
N GLU A 237 11.14 8.34 -9.24
CA GLU A 237 11.92 8.25 -10.45
C GLU A 237 11.06 7.63 -11.56
N LEU A 238 10.64 8.43 -12.53
CA LEU A 238 9.80 7.98 -13.65
C LEU A 238 10.61 7.52 -14.88
N ALA A 239 11.93 7.71 -14.85
CA ALA A 239 12.81 7.29 -15.93
C ALA A 239 12.85 5.76 -16.05
N PRO A 240 12.91 5.22 -17.28
CA PRO A 240 13.11 3.79 -17.49
C PRO A 240 14.39 3.27 -16.82
N TYR A 241 14.40 1.99 -16.47
CA TYR A 241 15.53 1.31 -15.85
C TYR A 241 15.61 -0.15 -16.33
N GLN A 242 16.78 -0.77 -16.18
CA GLN A 242 16.99 -2.17 -16.56
C GLN A 242 16.43 -3.13 -15.51
N THR A 243 15.74 -4.19 -15.93
CA THR A 243 15.00 -5.10 -15.03
C THR A 243 15.71 -6.43 -14.73
N HIS A 244 16.81 -6.75 -15.42
CA HIS A 244 17.46 -8.07 -15.33
C HIS A 244 17.81 -8.50 -13.89
N ALA A 245 18.39 -7.60 -13.09
CA ALA A 245 18.75 -7.89 -11.70
C ALA A 245 17.52 -8.09 -10.80
N HIS A 246 16.39 -7.45 -11.13
CA HIS A 246 15.15 -7.54 -10.36
C HIS A 246 14.41 -8.86 -10.59
N ALA A 247 14.45 -9.40 -11.81
CA ALA A 247 13.81 -10.67 -12.14
C ALA A 247 14.37 -11.84 -11.30
N ARG A 248 15.69 -11.86 -11.09
CA ARG A 248 16.33 -12.85 -10.21
C ARG A 248 15.84 -12.70 -8.76
N TRP A 249 15.77 -11.48 -8.26
CA TRP A 249 15.34 -11.20 -6.90
C TRP A 249 13.87 -11.59 -6.66
N GLN A 250 13.01 -11.33 -7.63
CA GLN A 250 11.63 -11.79 -7.62
C GLN A 250 11.56 -13.31 -7.49
N ALA A 251 12.35 -14.06 -8.29
CA ALA A 251 12.36 -15.51 -8.23
C ALA A 251 12.74 -16.05 -6.84
N GLU A 252 13.68 -15.39 -6.15
CA GLU A 252 14.09 -15.74 -4.78
C GLU A 252 12.97 -15.50 -3.74
N LYS A 253 12.07 -14.53 -3.98
CA LYS A 253 10.95 -14.21 -3.08
C LYS A 253 9.67 -15.02 -3.37
N LEU A 254 9.56 -15.67 -4.53
CA LEU A 254 8.38 -16.45 -4.93
C LEU A 254 7.90 -17.48 -3.90
N PRO A 255 8.76 -18.24 -3.19
CA PRO A 255 8.30 -19.22 -2.20
C PRO A 255 7.50 -18.61 -1.04
N TRP A 256 7.71 -17.32 -0.75
CA TRP A 256 7.08 -16.57 0.34
C TRP A 256 6.08 -15.55 -0.18
N SER A 257 5.49 -15.84 -1.33
CA SER A 257 4.58 -14.93 -2.05
C SER A 257 3.26 -15.63 -2.36
N GLY A 258 2.18 -14.85 -2.40
CA GLY A 258 0.85 -15.31 -2.81
C GLY A 258 0.05 -15.91 -1.66
N TRP A 259 -0.69 -16.97 -1.95
CA TRP A 259 -1.57 -17.65 -0.99
C TRP A 259 -1.74 -19.12 -1.39
N ARG A 260 -2.06 -19.95 -0.40
CA ARG A 260 -2.39 -21.37 -0.60
C ARG A 260 -3.90 -21.60 -0.68
N ARG A 261 -4.28 -22.79 -1.14
CA ARG A 261 -5.63 -23.32 -0.94
C ARG A 261 -5.84 -23.62 0.55
N ASP A 262 -7.05 -23.38 1.03
CA ASP A 262 -7.40 -23.67 2.43
C ASP A 262 -7.67 -25.16 2.59
N PRO A 263 -6.89 -25.89 3.41
CA PRO A 263 -7.08 -27.33 3.60
C PRO A 263 -8.47 -27.66 4.16
N ARG A 264 -9.10 -26.74 4.91
CA ARG A 264 -10.47 -26.90 5.43
C ARG A 264 -11.57 -26.78 4.39
N ARG A 265 -11.25 -26.36 3.17
CA ARG A 265 -12.22 -26.23 2.05
C ARG A 265 -11.95 -27.23 0.92
N VAL A 266 -11.08 -28.20 1.12
CA VAL A 266 -10.94 -29.32 0.19
C VAL A 266 -12.17 -30.20 0.38
N THR A 267 -13.11 -30.15 -0.57
CA THR A 267 -14.12 -31.21 -0.70
C THR A 267 -13.38 -32.54 -0.85
N PRO A 268 -13.76 -33.62 -0.14
CA PRO A 268 -13.25 -34.94 -0.46
C PRO A 268 -13.48 -35.17 -1.95
N ALA A 269 -12.43 -35.56 -2.68
CA ALA A 269 -12.65 -36.08 -4.02
C ALA A 269 -13.65 -37.24 -3.88
N GLU A 270 -14.77 -37.17 -4.60
CA GLU A 270 -15.67 -38.29 -4.75
C GLU A 270 -14.83 -39.46 -5.29
N GLY A 271 -14.57 -40.43 -4.42
CA GLY A 271 -13.95 -41.71 -4.76
C GLY A 271 -14.99 -42.70 -5.22
#